data_AF-A0A933ZH80-F1
#
_entry.id   AF-A0A933ZH80-F1
#
_cell.length_a   1.000
_cell.length_b   1.000
_cell.length_c   1.000
_cell.angle_alpha   90.00
_cell.angle_beta   90.00
_cell.angle_gamma   90.00
#
_symmetry.space_group_name_H-M   'P 1'
#
loop_
_entity.id
_entity.type
_entity.pdbx_description
1 polymer ?
#
loop_
_entity_poly.entity_id
_entity_poly.type
_entity_poly.pdbx_seq_one_letter_code
_entity_poly.pdbx_strand_id
1 'polypeptide(L)'
;MLLRILPLLLMLPLGCNVDKDRACASNNDCGGGRICVNSRCRDGVAPAASAPGGTSAPSPAPSSSASAPVDPKEPTPVLGDFCFSGTIGDQSVSGALKAFGDRVSGEYYQAKTGSGTRRRLTGTRAGSTVKLKEQANDGTVAGTFEGAVTGGGRYTGTWSSSSGSRKMPFDLGPTVCGPEYW
;
A
#
# COMPACT_ATOMS: atom_id res chain seq x y z
N MET A 1 -19.83 -6.37 60.35
CA MET A 1 -20.99 -5.47 60.33
C MET A 1 -21.62 -5.55 58.94
N LEU A 2 -22.83 -6.09 58.87
CA LEU A 2 -23.69 -6.16 57.69
C LEU A 2 -24.16 -4.74 57.31
N LEU A 3 -24.22 -4.41 56.03
CA LEU A 3 -25.43 -3.76 55.49
C LEU A 3 -25.61 -4.05 53.99
N ARG A 4 -26.72 -4.73 53.69
CA ARG A 4 -27.37 -4.92 52.38
C ARG A 4 -28.20 -3.67 52.07
N ILE A 5 -28.46 -3.26 50.82
CA ILE A 5 -29.68 -3.52 49.98
C ILE A 5 -29.51 -2.58 48.75
N LEU A 6 -29.33 -3.06 47.49
CA LEU A 6 -30.31 -3.27 46.39
C LEU A 6 -31.16 -2.03 45.98
N PRO A 7 -31.75 -1.97 44.76
CA PRO A 7 -31.23 -2.14 43.39
C PRO A 7 -31.69 -0.97 42.46
N LEU A 8 -31.17 -0.83 41.23
CA LEU A 8 -32.01 -0.25 40.16
C LEU A 8 -31.74 -0.89 38.81
N LEU A 9 -32.78 -1.55 38.35
CA LEU A 9 -33.00 -2.20 37.08
C LEU A 9 -33.22 -1.11 36.01
N LEU A 10 -32.45 -1.13 34.93
CA LEU A 10 -32.95 -0.66 33.63
C LEU A 10 -32.66 -1.73 32.58
N MET A 11 -33.73 -2.38 32.14
CA MET A 11 -33.76 -3.14 30.90
C MET A 11 -33.69 -2.20 29.71
N LEU A 12 -33.00 -2.61 28.64
CA LEU A 12 -33.47 -2.51 27.25
C LEU A 12 -32.69 -3.50 26.37
N PRO A 13 -33.30 -4.02 25.30
CA PRO A 13 -32.76 -5.08 24.47
C PRO A 13 -31.99 -4.49 23.28
N LEU A 14 -30.80 -5.02 23.00
CA LEU A 14 -30.19 -4.89 21.68
C LEU A 14 -30.01 -6.31 21.16
N GLY A 15 -31.00 -6.75 20.38
CA GLY A 15 -30.84 -7.91 19.53
C GLY A 15 -29.65 -7.69 18.61
N CYS A 16 -28.65 -8.55 18.71
CA CYS A 16 -27.65 -8.70 17.66
C CYS A 16 -28.36 -9.31 16.45
N ASN A 17 -28.89 -8.46 15.58
CA ASN A 17 -29.29 -8.84 14.23
C ASN A 17 -27.98 -9.09 13.48
N VAL A 18 -27.51 -10.33 13.52
CA VAL A 18 -26.30 -10.79 12.84
C VAL A 18 -26.56 -10.81 11.33
N ASP A 19 -25.73 -10.03 10.62
CA ASP A 19 -25.37 -10.17 9.21
C ASP A 19 -26.45 -10.01 8.13
N LYS A 20 -26.96 -8.78 7.94
CA LYS A 20 -27.46 -8.38 6.61
C LYS A 20 -26.65 -7.29 5.91
N ASP A 21 -25.77 -6.59 6.63
CA ASP A 21 -24.96 -5.50 6.06
C ASP A 21 -23.48 -5.67 6.39
N ARG A 22 -22.93 -6.87 6.13
CA ARG A 22 -21.48 -7.04 6.19
C ARG A 22 -20.86 -6.19 5.09
N ALA A 23 -20.17 -5.13 5.48
CA ALA A 23 -19.30 -4.37 4.59
C ALA A 23 -18.25 -5.33 4.01
N CYS A 24 -17.94 -5.17 2.73
CA CYS A 24 -16.94 -5.98 2.06
C CYS A 24 -15.61 -5.93 2.83
N ALA A 25 -15.12 -7.08 3.28
CA ALA A 25 -13.78 -7.20 3.81
C ALA A 25 -12.76 -7.14 2.66
N SER A 26 -11.49 -6.89 2.99
CA SER A 26 -10.39 -6.87 2.04
C SER A 26 -10.40 -8.15 1.17
N ASN A 27 -10.35 -7.96 -0.16
CA ASN A 27 -10.41 -8.98 -1.23
C ASN A 27 -11.78 -9.30 -1.87
N ASN A 28 -12.80 -8.44 -1.71
CA ASN A 28 -14.11 -8.59 -2.38
C ASN A 28 -14.87 -9.89 -2.03
N ASP A 29 -14.49 -10.58 -0.95
CA ASP A 29 -15.14 -11.82 -0.52
C ASP A 29 -16.17 -11.53 0.59
N CYS A 30 -17.41 -11.94 0.33
CA CYS A 30 -18.56 -11.77 1.24
C CYS A 30 -18.88 -13.03 2.06
N GLY A 31 -18.17 -14.14 1.82
CA GLY A 31 -18.57 -15.47 2.27
C GLY A 31 -19.91 -15.95 1.67
N GLY A 32 -20.01 -17.26 1.42
CA GLY A 32 -21.28 -17.90 1.04
C GLY A 32 -21.75 -17.67 -0.41
N GLY A 33 -20.82 -17.48 -1.37
CA GLY A 33 -21.17 -17.38 -2.80
C GLY A 33 -21.74 -16.02 -3.24
N ARG A 34 -21.66 -15.01 -2.37
CA ARG A 34 -22.08 -13.63 -2.65
C ARG A 34 -20.92 -12.79 -3.18
N ILE A 35 -21.22 -11.82 -4.04
CA ILE A 35 -20.22 -10.91 -4.61
C ILE A 35 -20.43 -9.48 -4.11
N CYS A 36 -19.34 -8.73 -4.02
CA CYS A 36 -19.35 -7.31 -3.66
C CYS A 36 -19.81 -6.44 -4.85
N VAL A 37 -20.91 -5.71 -4.68
CA VAL A 37 -21.38 -4.68 -5.63
C VAL A 37 -21.65 -3.39 -4.86
N ASN A 38 -20.98 -2.31 -5.24
CA ASN A 38 -21.11 -1.00 -4.60
C ASN A 38 -21.00 -1.05 -3.05
N SER A 39 -19.97 -1.74 -2.57
CA SER A 39 -19.66 -1.92 -1.13
C SER A 39 -20.71 -2.70 -0.33
N ARG A 40 -21.61 -3.42 -1.01
CA ARG A 40 -22.60 -4.32 -0.38
C ARG A 40 -22.53 -5.72 -0.99
N CYS A 41 -22.70 -6.72 -0.13
CA CYS A 41 -22.80 -8.11 -0.58
C CYS A 41 -24.16 -8.36 -1.25
N ARG A 42 -24.14 -8.93 -2.46
CA ARG A 42 -25.33 -9.36 -3.19
C ARG A 42 -25.22 -10.82 -3.60
N ASP A 43 -26.34 -11.52 -3.64
CA ASP A 43 -26.41 -12.89 -4.13
C ASP A 43 -26.04 -12.93 -5.61
N GLY A 44 -24.96 -13.66 -5.93
CA GLY A 44 -24.50 -13.84 -7.29
C GLY A 44 -25.41 -14.84 -7.99
N VAL A 45 -26.13 -14.40 -9.02
CA VAL A 45 -26.85 -15.32 -9.92
C VAL A 45 -25.79 -16.00 -10.79
N ALA A 46 -25.52 -17.27 -10.50
CA ALA A 46 -24.67 -18.11 -11.34
C ALA A 46 -25.31 -18.23 -12.74
N PRO A 47 -24.57 -18.03 -13.84
CA PRO A 47 -25.10 -18.36 -15.16
C PRO A 47 -25.12 -19.89 -15.32
N ALA A 48 -26.31 -20.43 -15.57
CA ALA A 48 -26.52 -21.81 -15.94
C ALA A 48 -25.86 -22.12 -17.29
N ALA A 49 -25.12 -23.22 -17.35
CA ALA A 49 -24.57 -23.79 -18.58
C ALA A 49 -25.69 -24.37 -19.46
N SER A 50 -25.62 -24.15 -20.78
CA SER A 50 -26.29 -24.98 -21.80
C SER A 50 -25.62 -24.77 -23.17
N ALA A 51 -25.13 -25.87 -23.76
CA ALA A 51 -24.95 -26.07 -25.21
C ALA A 51 -26.09 -27.00 -25.68
N PRO A 52 -26.53 -27.08 -26.97
CA PRO A 52 -25.66 -27.28 -28.15
C PRO A 52 -26.12 -26.66 -29.51
N GLY A 53 -25.20 -26.67 -30.49
CA GLY A 53 -25.46 -26.90 -31.93
C GLY A 53 -26.00 -25.76 -32.82
N GLY A 54 -25.30 -25.46 -33.93
CA GLY A 54 -25.87 -24.71 -35.06
C GLY A 54 -24.86 -23.95 -35.92
N THR A 55 -24.51 -24.52 -37.08
CA THR A 55 -23.78 -23.89 -38.19
C THR A 55 -24.51 -22.64 -38.69
N SER A 56 -23.81 -21.49 -38.79
CA SER A 56 -24.00 -20.44 -39.82
C SER A 56 -22.90 -19.37 -39.68
N ALA A 57 -22.12 -19.18 -40.74
CA ALA A 57 -21.37 -17.93 -40.96
C ALA A 57 -22.37 -16.84 -41.40
N PRO A 58 -22.20 -15.56 -40.99
CA PRO A 58 -21.38 -14.65 -41.79
C PRO A 58 -20.65 -13.50 -41.03
N SER A 59 -19.54 -13.03 -41.62
CA SER A 59 -18.94 -11.67 -41.67
C SER A 59 -18.75 -10.77 -40.41
N PRO A 60 -17.75 -9.86 -40.44
CA PRO A 60 -17.05 -9.39 -39.24
C PRO A 60 -17.81 -8.29 -38.47
N ALA A 61 -17.97 -8.51 -37.16
CA ALA A 61 -18.40 -7.47 -36.24
C ALA A 61 -17.24 -6.49 -35.96
N PRO A 62 -17.47 -5.17 -35.90
CA PRO A 62 -16.50 -4.24 -35.36
C PRO A 62 -16.33 -4.53 -33.86
N SER A 63 -15.08 -4.82 -33.45
CA SER A 63 -14.70 -4.89 -32.04
C SER A 63 -14.82 -3.51 -31.42
N SER A 64 -16.02 -3.16 -30.96
CA SER A 64 -16.21 -2.09 -29.99
C SER A 64 -15.68 -2.59 -28.65
N SER A 65 -14.40 -2.30 -28.39
CA SER A 65 -13.86 -2.29 -27.04
C SER A 65 -14.60 -1.19 -26.27
N ALA A 66 -15.66 -1.59 -25.56
CA ALA A 66 -16.24 -0.76 -24.52
C ALA A 66 -15.23 -0.73 -23.37
N SER A 67 -14.36 0.28 -23.37
CA SER A 67 -13.57 0.65 -22.20
C SER A 67 -14.55 0.86 -21.05
N ALA A 68 -14.45 0.01 -20.02
CA ALA A 68 -15.20 0.20 -18.78
C ALA A 68 -14.92 1.61 -18.24
N PRO A 69 -15.93 2.29 -17.65
CA PRO A 69 -15.72 3.57 -17.02
C PRO A 69 -14.68 3.40 -15.91
N VAL A 70 -13.55 4.07 -16.09
CA VAL A 70 -12.51 4.18 -15.07
C VAL A 70 -13.12 5.01 -13.96
N ASP A 71 -13.53 4.33 -12.89
CA ASP A 71 -13.99 4.98 -11.67
C ASP A 71 -12.90 5.99 -11.26
N PRO A 72 -13.23 7.28 -11.05
CA PRO A 72 -12.25 8.25 -10.58
C PRO A 72 -11.86 7.85 -9.16
N LYS A 73 -10.83 6.99 -9.05
CA LYS A 73 -10.15 6.71 -7.80
C LYS A 73 -9.84 8.08 -7.20
N GLU A 74 -10.50 8.38 -6.08
CA GLU A 74 -10.27 9.59 -5.29
C GLU A 74 -8.76 9.87 -5.30
N PRO A 75 -8.33 11.11 -5.62
CA PRO A 75 -6.91 11.42 -5.73
C PRO A 75 -6.25 11.03 -4.42
N THR A 76 -5.50 9.93 -4.45
CA THR A 76 -4.73 9.46 -3.31
C THR A 76 -3.89 10.64 -2.84
N PRO A 77 -3.96 11.04 -1.55
CA PRO A 77 -3.25 12.21 -1.07
C PRO A 77 -1.79 12.08 -1.47
N VAL A 78 -1.30 13.08 -2.20
CA VAL A 78 0.13 13.24 -2.47
C VAL A 78 0.76 13.51 -1.11
N LEU A 79 1.27 12.45 -0.50
CA LEU A 79 2.10 12.58 0.69
C LEU A 79 3.34 13.34 0.23
N GLY A 80 3.41 14.60 0.66
CA GLY A 80 4.38 15.57 0.20
C GLY A 80 5.83 15.14 0.38
N ASP A 81 6.72 15.95 -0.16
CA ASP A 81 8.17 15.70 -0.16
C ASP A 81 8.67 15.39 1.26
N PHE A 82 9.24 14.20 1.43
CA PHE A 82 9.85 13.72 2.67
C PHE A 82 11.36 13.74 2.52
N CYS A 83 12.01 14.77 3.06
CA CYS A 83 13.47 14.79 3.17
C CYS A 83 13.92 14.06 4.43
N PHE A 84 15.01 13.31 4.31
CA PHE A 84 15.55 12.52 5.41
C PHE A 84 17.06 12.60 5.50
N SER A 85 17.55 12.32 6.71
CA SER A 85 18.96 12.05 6.98
C SER A 85 19.08 10.90 7.98
N GLY A 86 20.20 10.19 7.95
CA GLY A 86 20.41 9.06 8.85
C GLY A 86 21.51 8.15 8.37
N THR A 87 21.33 6.84 8.57
CA THR A 87 22.36 5.84 8.31
C THR A 87 21.85 4.62 7.54
N ILE A 88 22.74 4.02 6.76
CA ILE A 88 22.63 2.66 6.22
C ILE A 88 23.93 1.95 6.60
N GLY A 89 23.87 1.01 7.53
CA GLY A 89 25.05 0.50 8.22
C GLY A 89 25.82 1.66 8.87
N ASP A 90 27.11 1.75 8.59
CA ASP A 90 27.97 2.84 9.11
C ASP A 90 27.99 4.08 8.19
N GLN A 91 27.22 4.09 7.10
CA GLN A 91 27.25 5.16 6.11
C GLN A 91 26.17 6.20 6.40
N SER A 92 26.59 7.45 6.64
CA SER A 92 25.68 8.58 6.74
C SER A 92 25.10 8.96 5.38
N VAL A 93 23.78 9.09 5.30
CA VAL A 93 23.06 9.40 4.07
C VAL A 93 22.08 10.54 4.26
N SER A 94 21.73 11.20 3.16
CA SER A 94 20.65 12.17 3.08
C SER A 94 19.92 12.04 1.75
N GLY A 95 18.66 12.42 1.71
CA GLY A 95 17.85 12.25 0.51
C GLY A 95 16.43 12.76 0.66
N ALA A 96 15.64 12.52 -0.38
CA ALA A 96 14.24 12.87 -0.41
C ALA A 96 13.41 11.75 -1.05
N LEU A 97 12.21 11.54 -0.53
CA LEU A 97 11.18 10.67 -1.07
C LEU A 97 9.93 11.50 -1.40
N LYS A 98 9.21 11.07 -2.42
CA LYS A 98 7.90 11.55 -2.83
C LYS A 98 6.96 10.36 -2.84
N ALA A 99 5.73 10.57 -2.38
CA ALA A 99 4.73 9.52 -2.36
C ALA A 99 3.49 9.93 -3.18
N PHE A 100 3.08 9.03 -4.07
CA PHE A 100 1.88 9.16 -4.88
C PHE A 100 0.99 7.94 -4.66
N GLY A 101 0.03 8.09 -3.75
CA GLY A 101 -0.68 6.95 -3.16
C GLY A 101 0.28 5.96 -2.51
N ASP A 102 0.17 4.68 -2.86
CA ASP A 102 1.03 3.63 -2.31
C ASP A 102 2.43 3.59 -2.93
N ARG A 103 2.69 4.37 -3.98
CA ARG A 103 3.99 4.42 -4.65
C ARG A 103 4.90 5.42 -3.97
N VAL A 104 6.15 5.04 -3.76
CA VAL A 104 7.20 5.90 -3.21
C VAL A 104 8.38 5.92 -4.16
N SER A 105 8.89 7.11 -4.46
CA SER A 105 10.09 7.27 -5.27
C SER A 105 10.94 8.41 -4.74
N GLY A 106 12.23 8.42 -5.04
CA GLY A 106 13.11 9.46 -4.57
C GLY A 106 14.57 9.13 -4.81
N GLU A 107 15.46 9.82 -4.12
CA GLU A 107 16.90 9.62 -4.24
C GLU A 107 17.59 9.85 -2.90
N TYR A 108 18.76 9.25 -2.73
CA TYR A 108 19.67 9.57 -1.64
C TYR A 108 21.12 9.60 -2.10
N TYR A 109 21.97 10.22 -1.28
CA TYR A 109 23.41 10.29 -1.47
C TYR A 109 24.12 10.12 -0.12
N GLN A 110 25.41 9.76 -0.17
CA GLN A 110 26.25 9.70 1.03
C GLN A 110 26.65 11.11 1.45
N ALA A 111 26.37 11.46 2.71
CA ALA A 111 26.50 12.82 3.22
C ALA A 111 27.95 13.35 3.20
N LYS A 112 28.94 12.46 3.40
CA LYS A 112 30.36 12.85 3.42
C LYS A 112 30.88 13.37 2.09
N THR A 113 30.18 13.11 0.98
CA THR A 113 30.74 13.38 -0.36
C THR A 113 30.18 14.66 -0.99
N GLY A 114 29.07 15.24 -0.50
CA GLY A 114 28.44 16.50 -0.98
C GLY A 114 27.92 16.48 -2.43
N SER A 115 28.57 15.72 -3.31
CA SER A 115 28.23 15.38 -4.70
C SER A 115 28.38 13.86 -4.91
N GLY A 116 28.15 13.07 -3.87
CA GLY A 116 28.23 11.62 -3.92
C GLY A 116 27.26 11.03 -4.95
N THR A 117 27.61 9.87 -5.51
CA THR A 117 26.74 9.15 -6.45
C THR A 117 25.33 9.03 -5.89
N ARG A 118 24.38 9.71 -6.52
CA ARG A 118 22.95 9.61 -6.17
C ARG A 118 22.46 8.19 -6.49
N ARG A 119 21.61 7.68 -5.61
CA ARG A 119 20.98 6.38 -5.73
C ARG A 119 19.49 6.58 -5.79
N ARG A 120 18.86 6.02 -6.82
CA ARG A 120 17.43 6.15 -7.02
C ARG A 120 16.70 5.13 -6.15
N LEU A 121 15.62 5.58 -5.52
CA LEU A 121 14.73 4.78 -4.71
C LEU A 121 13.39 4.68 -5.42
N THR A 122 12.86 3.47 -5.55
CA THR A 122 11.49 3.23 -6.05
C THR A 122 10.86 2.07 -5.32
N GLY A 123 9.58 2.19 -4.96
CA GLY A 123 8.89 1.10 -4.28
C GLY A 123 7.53 1.50 -3.78
N THR A 124 7.13 0.89 -2.67
CA THR A 124 5.79 1.05 -2.11
C THR A 124 5.81 1.29 -0.61
N ARG A 125 4.75 1.95 -0.15
CA ARG A 125 4.40 2.08 1.27
C ARG A 125 2.96 1.66 1.45
N ALA A 126 2.72 0.71 2.33
CA ALA A 126 1.39 0.25 2.71
C ALA A 126 1.25 0.35 4.23
N GLY A 127 0.48 1.33 4.69
CA GLY A 127 0.40 1.66 6.12
C GLY A 127 1.76 2.07 6.69
N SER A 128 2.22 1.33 7.70
CA SER A 128 3.55 1.50 8.29
C SER A 128 4.64 0.73 7.55
N THR A 129 4.33 -0.22 6.68
CA THR A 129 5.35 -1.03 5.99
C THR A 129 5.90 -0.29 4.77
N VAL A 130 7.22 -0.33 4.59
CA VAL A 130 7.91 0.25 3.43
C VAL A 130 8.79 -0.80 2.76
N LYS A 131 8.76 -0.81 1.42
CA LYS A 131 9.65 -1.60 0.59
C LYS A 131 10.16 -0.77 -0.58
N LEU A 132 11.46 -0.49 -0.63
CA LEU A 132 12.10 0.30 -1.69
C LEU A 132 13.19 -0.51 -2.36
N LYS A 133 13.39 -0.30 -3.66
CA LYS A 133 14.53 -0.78 -4.43
C LYS A 133 15.52 0.36 -4.60
N GLU A 134 16.78 0.10 -4.29
CA GLU A 134 17.91 0.94 -4.64
C GLU A 134 18.33 0.62 -6.08
N GLN A 135 18.37 1.64 -6.93
CA GLN A 135 18.85 1.56 -8.29
C GLN A 135 20.08 2.45 -8.46
N ALA A 136 21.08 1.90 -9.13
CA ALA A 136 22.17 2.67 -9.68
C ALA A 136 21.71 3.47 -10.90
N ASN A 137 22.54 4.41 -11.37
CA ASN A 137 22.20 5.29 -12.50
C ASN A 137 22.00 4.53 -13.82
N ASP A 138 22.57 3.34 -13.96
CA ASP A 138 22.40 2.44 -15.09
C ASP A 138 21.11 1.60 -15.01
N GLY A 139 20.28 1.81 -13.98
CA GLY A 139 19.04 1.06 -13.73
C GLY A 139 19.23 -0.27 -13.01
N THR A 140 20.47 -0.70 -12.77
CA THR A 140 20.77 -1.93 -12.04
C THR A 140 20.27 -1.82 -10.60
N VAL A 141 19.52 -2.83 -10.13
CA VAL A 141 19.10 -2.92 -8.74
C VAL A 141 20.30 -3.30 -7.87
N ALA A 142 20.72 -2.38 -7.02
CA ALA A 142 21.84 -2.57 -6.08
C ALA A 142 21.39 -3.28 -4.80
N GLY A 143 20.16 -3.00 -4.35
CA GLY A 143 19.61 -3.56 -3.13
C GLY A 143 18.14 -3.25 -2.92
N THR A 144 17.60 -3.75 -1.81
CA THR A 144 16.22 -3.55 -1.38
C THR A 144 16.19 -3.13 0.08
N PHE A 145 15.47 -2.06 0.38
CA PHE A 145 15.08 -1.65 1.72
C PHE A 145 13.75 -2.30 2.08
N GLU A 146 13.70 -2.99 3.22
CA GLU A 146 12.47 -3.48 3.82
C GLU A 146 12.42 -3.02 5.27
N GLY A 147 11.31 -2.40 5.67
CA GLY A 147 11.20 -1.84 7.01
C GLY A 147 9.85 -1.25 7.32
N ALA A 148 9.85 -0.34 8.29
CA ALA A 148 8.66 0.36 8.73
C ALA A 148 8.88 1.87 8.88
N VAL A 149 7.80 2.63 8.72
CA VAL A 149 7.68 4.03 9.09
C VAL A 149 7.06 4.07 10.50
N THR A 150 7.80 4.63 11.43
CA THR A 150 7.42 4.80 12.83
C THR A 150 6.90 6.21 13.08
N GLY A 151 6.44 6.48 14.30
CA GLY A 151 5.97 7.81 14.70
C GLY A 151 7.01 8.91 14.41
N GLY A 152 6.53 10.09 14.00
CA GLY A 152 7.42 11.20 13.62
C GLY A 152 8.09 11.05 12.26
N GLY A 153 7.64 10.13 11.40
CA GLY A 153 8.13 10.01 10.03
C GLY A 153 9.50 9.35 9.90
N ARG A 154 9.94 8.58 10.91
CA ARG A 154 11.23 7.89 10.90
C ARG A 154 11.12 6.53 10.22
N TYR A 155 11.98 6.24 9.26
CA TYR A 155 12.05 4.98 8.53
C TYR A 155 13.16 4.12 9.13
N THR A 156 12.83 2.90 9.55
CA THR A 156 13.78 1.95 10.13
C THR A 156 13.63 0.58 9.50
N GLY A 157 14.73 -0.15 9.30
CA GLY A 157 14.64 -1.49 8.74
C GLY A 157 15.98 -2.06 8.32
N THR A 158 15.94 -2.91 7.29
CA THR A 158 17.11 -3.56 6.72
C THR A 158 17.22 -3.27 5.22
N TRP A 159 18.40 -2.84 4.79
CA TRP A 159 18.82 -2.88 3.41
C TRP A 159 19.47 -4.24 3.14
N SER A 160 19.13 -4.87 2.02
CA SER A 160 19.76 -6.11 1.54
C SER A 160 20.32 -5.88 0.15
N SER A 161 21.53 -6.39 -0.13
CA SER A 161 22.08 -6.38 -1.49
C SER A 161 21.17 -7.18 -2.45
N SER A 162 21.27 -6.92 -3.75
CA SER A 162 20.48 -7.63 -4.76
C SER A 162 20.69 -9.16 -4.74
N SER A 163 21.89 -9.61 -4.35
CA SER A 163 22.23 -11.02 -4.10
C SER A 163 21.71 -11.58 -2.76
N GLY A 164 21.27 -10.72 -1.85
CA GLY A 164 20.92 -11.07 -0.46
C GLY A 164 22.11 -11.39 0.45
N SER A 165 23.34 -11.38 -0.06
CA SER A 165 24.54 -11.78 0.69
C SER A 165 25.02 -10.73 1.71
N ARG A 166 24.63 -9.46 1.54
CA ARG A 166 24.92 -8.39 2.51
C ARG A 166 23.62 -7.79 3.01
N LYS A 167 23.57 -7.53 4.32
CA LYS A 167 22.46 -6.86 4.98
C LYS A 167 23.00 -5.77 5.89
N MET A 168 22.35 -4.62 5.89
CA MET A 168 22.72 -3.48 6.72
C MET A 168 21.47 -2.90 7.36
N PRO A 169 21.47 -2.57 8.66
CA PRO A 169 20.37 -1.82 9.24
C PRO A 169 20.31 -0.44 8.60
N PHE A 170 19.12 0.14 8.51
CA PHE A 170 18.98 1.56 8.20
C PHE A 170 18.07 2.23 9.21
N ASP A 171 18.35 3.51 9.42
CA ASP A 171 17.60 4.37 10.31
C ASP A 171 17.65 5.79 9.75
N LEU A 172 16.51 6.29 9.29
CA LEU A 172 16.36 7.55 8.56
C LEU A 172 15.29 8.41 9.23
N GLY A 173 15.69 9.56 9.77
CA GLY A 173 14.79 10.52 10.38
C GLY A 173 14.40 11.64 9.41
N PRO A 174 13.26 12.31 9.64
CA PRO A 174 12.91 13.51 8.88
C PRO A 174 14.01 14.58 9.02
N THR A 175 14.25 15.33 7.96
CA THR A 175 15.08 16.54 7.97
C THR A 175 14.42 17.65 7.16
N VAL A 176 14.97 18.86 7.25
CA VAL A 176 14.49 20.01 6.47
C VAL A 176 14.89 19.82 5.00
N CYS A 177 13.93 20.01 4.11
CA CYS A 177 14.19 20.03 2.67
C CYS A 177 14.94 21.30 2.27
N GLY A 178 16.22 21.16 1.90
CA GLY A 178 17.06 22.22 1.35
C GLY A 178 17.19 22.17 -0.18
N PRO A 179 17.75 23.21 -0.83
CA PRO A 179 17.88 23.34 -2.28
C PRO A 179 18.62 22.21 -3.00
N GLU A 180 19.30 21.35 -2.25
CA GLU A 180 20.14 20.24 -2.73
C GLU A 180 19.38 18.97 -3.13
N TYR A 181 18.09 18.88 -2.76
CA TYR A 181 17.26 17.69 -2.98
C TYR A 181 16.43 17.74 -4.28
N TRP A 182 16.60 18.78 -5.10
CA TRP A 182 15.94 18.99 -6.40
C TRP A 182 16.92 19.49 -7.45
#